data_AF-A0A812RSK6-F1
#
_entry.id   AF-A0A812RSK6-F1
#
_cell.length_a   1.000
_cell.length_b   1.000
_cell.length_c   1.000
_cell.angle_alpha   90.00
_cell.angle_beta   90.00
_cell.angle_gamma   90.00
#
_symmetry.space_group_name_H-M   'P 1'
#
loop_
_entity.id
_entity.type
_entity.pdbx_description
1 polymer ?
#
loop_
_entity_poly.entity_id
_entity_poly.type
_entity_poly.pdbx_seq_one_letter_code
_entity_poly.pdbx_strand_id
1 'polypeptide(L)'
;MMDGQGTGKGLNVKGKSAKTGCLSGFVPVLQISDNEHKSQVCTSPREARVRVYYQSDEHRSVALFRLRKVLAEMLRTSEAAAQRLEAHQAGTKQLTDDAERFAFIELLLQVEDPSIINLNLYEPEAFGL
;
A
#
# COMPACT_ATOMS: atom_id res chain seq x y z
N MET A 1 30.00 -0.28 15.54
CA MET A 1 30.06 -0.25 14.07
C MET A 1 29.82 -1.69 13.64
N MET A 2 28.79 -1.99 12.83
CA MET A 2 28.50 -3.38 12.46
C MET A 2 29.53 -3.89 11.43
N ASP A 3 29.89 -5.17 11.52
CA ASP A 3 31.08 -5.87 10.97
C ASP A 3 31.23 -5.93 9.43
N GLY A 4 30.79 -4.92 8.68
CA GLY A 4 31.10 -4.80 7.25
C GLY A 4 30.49 -5.87 6.32
N GLN A 5 29.84 -6.90 6.86
CA GLN A 5 29.13 -7.95 6.13
C GLN A 5 27.63 -7.64 5.96
N GLY A 6 27.30 -6.41 5.55
CA GLY A 6 25.92 -6.04 5.22
C GLY A 6 25.65 -6.27 3.74
N THR A 7 24.78 -7.21 3.39
CA THR A 7 24.14 -7.23 2.07
C THR A 7 23.43 -5.89 1.89
N GLY A 8 23.86 -5.10 0.90
CA GLY A 8 23.37 -3.75 0.68
C GLY A 8 21.84 -3.68 0.62
N LYS A 9 21.29 -2.56 1.11
CA LYS A 9 19.87 -2.25 1.01
C LYS A 9 19.47 -2.29 -0.47
N GLY A 10 18.46 -3.08 -0.82
CA GLY A 10 17.88 -3.03 -2.17
C GLY A 10 17.43 -1.61 -2.51
N LEU A 11 17.41 -1.25 -3.80
CA LEU A 11 17.02 0.07 -4.31
C LEU A 11 15.65 0.59 -3.77
N ASN A 12 14.83 -0.32 -3.22
CA ASN A 12 13.52 -0.05 -2.62
C ASN A 12 13.57 0.28 -1.12
N VAL A 13 14.76 0.48 -0.52
CA VAL A 13 14.92 0.69 0.93
C VAL A 13 15.73 1.96 1.20
N LYS A 14 15.07 3.05 1.63
CA LYS A 14 15.74 4.30 2.06
C LYS A 14 15.24 4.82 3.41
N GLY A 15 16.13 4.75 4.41
CA GLY A 15 15.98 5.33 5.75
C GLY A 15 17.16 4.94 6.67
N LYS A 16 17.40 5.73 7.73
CA LYS A 16 18.35 5.37 8.80
C LYS A 16 17.68 4.36 9.73
N SER A 17 18.34 3.24 9.99
CA SER A 17 17.87 2.28 11.00
C SER A 17 17.81 2.95 12.38
N ALA A 18 16.90 2.50 13.25
CA ALA A 18 16.95 2.91 14.66
C ALA A 18 18.31 2.49 15.25
N LYS A 19 18.94 3.40 16.00
CA LYS A 19 20.32 3.21 16.49
C LYS A 19 20.43 2.13 17.58
N THR A 20 19.35 1.88 18.32
CA THR A 20 19.28 0.93 19.45
C THR A 20 17.82 0.49 19.73
N GLY A 21 17.62 -0.66 20.36
CA GLY A 21 16.31 -1.20 20.77
C GLY A 21 15.75 -2.27 19.83
N CYS A 22 14.57 -2.84 20.13
CA CYS A 22 13.93 -3.90 19.33
C CYS A 22 13.60 -3.50 17.87
N LEU A 23 13.66 -2.20 17.57
CA LEU A 23 13.46 -1.62 16.24
C LEU A 23 14.78 -1.33 15.49
N SER A 24 15.94 -1.68 16.07
CA SER A 24 17.23 -1.55 15.37
C SER A 24 17.32 -2.53 14.21
N GLY A 25 17.53 -2.03 12.99
CA GLY A 25 17.56 -2.83 11.76
C GLY A 25 16.35 -2.62 10.85
N PHE A 26 15.26 -2.06 11.37
CA PHE A 26 14.10 -1.70 10.56
C PHE A 26 14.33 -0.34 9.87
N VAL A 27 14.08 -0.30 8.56
CA VAL A 27 14.20 0.90 7.74
C VAL A 27 12.79 1.33 7.34
N PRO A 28 12.33 2.55 7.69
CA PRO A 28 11.08 3.07 7.14
C PRO A 28 11.25 3.18 5.61
N VAL A 29 10.32 2.55 4.89
CA VAL A 29 10.35 2.31 3.43
C VAL A 29 10.57 3.60 2.61
N LEU A 30 10.11 4.75 3.12
CA LEU A 30 10.24 6.05 2.47
C LEU A 30 10.07 7.18 3.48
N GLN A 31 11.03 8.09 3.58
CA GLN A 31 10.85 9.34 4.35
C GLN A 31 10.27 10.42 3.42
N ILE A 32 8.94 10.53 3.38
CA ILE A 32 8.25 11.63 2.69
C ILE A 32 8.45 12.90 3.53
N SER A 33 9.53 13.63 3.25
CA SER A 33 9.76 14.96 3.81
C SER A 33 9.22 16.08 2.93
N ASP A 34 9.05 15.81 1.64
CA ASP A 34 8.43 16.71 0.66
C ASP A 34 7.26 15.98 -0.02
N ASN A 35 6.20 16.70 -0.34
CA ASN A 35 5.03 16.18 -1.03
C ASN A 35 5.39 15.65 -2.43
N GLU A 36 6.40 16.22 -3.09
CA GLU A 36 6.87 15.74 -4.40
C GLU A 36 7.39 14.30 -4.36
N HIS A 37 7.92 13.85 -3.22
CA HIS A 37 8.42 12.48 -3.05
C HIS A 37 7.32 11.41 -3.19
N LYS A 38 6.04 11.79 -3.07
CA LYS A 38 4.92 10.86 -3.27
C LYS A 38 4.86 10.31 -4.69
N SER A 39 5.34 11.07 -5.68
CA SER A 39 5.40 10.64 -7.09
C SER A 39 6.44 9.54 -7.34
N GLN A 40 7.40 9.37 -6.42
CA GLN A 40 8.47 8.37 -6.52
C GLN A 40 8.08 7.04 -5.87
N VAL A 41 6.87 6.96 -5.31
CA VAL A 41 6.35 5.74 -4.67
C VAL A 41 5.71 4.88 -5.73
N CYS A 42 6.22 3.67 -5.91
CA CYS A 42 5.56 2.69 -6.74
C CYS A 42 4.22 2.28 -6.12
N THR A 43 3.23 1.98 -6.97
CA THR A 43 2.00 1.36 -6.52
C THR A 43 2.33 0.04 -5.81
N SER A 44 1.68 -0.19 -4.67
CA SER A 44 1.83 -1.44 -3.94
C SER A 44 1.34 -2.62 -4.79
N PRO A 45 2.03 -3.78 -4.79
CA PRO A 45 1.50 -5.01 -5.38
C PRO A 45 0.12 -5.34 -4.80
N ARG A 46 -0.71 -6.08 -5.56
CA ARG A 46 -2.11 -6.37 -5.23
C ARG A 46 -2.26 -7.30 -4.02
N GLU A 47 -1.24 -8.13 -3.83
CA GLU A 47 -1.08 -9.14 -2.79
C GLU A 47 -0.33 -8.61 -1.56
N ALA A 48 0.21 -7.39 -1.63
CA ALA A 48 1.05 -6.85 -0.58
C ALA A 48 0.24 -6.56 0.68
N ARG A 49 0.79 -6.96 1.84
CA ARG A 49 0.26 -6.58 3.15
C ARG A 49 1.14 -5.55 3.82
N VAL A 50 0.50 -4.53 4.38
CA VAL A 50 1.17 -3.47 5.14
C VAL A 50 0.72 -3.54 6.59
N ARG A 51 1.69 -3.57 7.51
CA ARG A 51 1.44 -3.45 8.94
C ARG A 51 1.86 -2.07 9.43
N VAL A 52 0.94 -1.35 10.07
CA VAL A 52 1.19 0.00 10.59
C VAL A 52 1.05 -0.01 12.10
N TYR A 53 2.08 0.48 12.77
CA TYR A 53 2.12 0.60 14.22
C TYR A 53 1.80 2.04 14.63
N TYR A 54 0.99 2.20 15.66
CA TYR A 54 0.60 3.50 16.21
C TYR A 54 1.04 3.59 17.67
N GLN A 55 1.35 4.81 18.12
CA GLN A 55 1.78 5.05 19.50
C GLN A 55 0.63 4.93 20.51
N SER A 56 -0.62 5.14 20.06
CA SER A 56 -1.80 5.01 20.91
C SER A 56 -2.99 4.42 20.15
N ASP A 57 -3.93 3.85 20.90
CA ASP A 57 -5.15 3.23 20.38
C ASP A 57 -6.08 4.26 19.71
N GLU A 58 -6.08 5.50 20.18
CA GLU A 58 -6.86 6.59 19.58
C GLU A 58 -6.36 6.90 18.16
N HIS A 59 -5.04 7.02 17.98
CA HIS A 59 -4.44 7.25 16.66
C HIS A 59 -4.72 6.08 15.72
N ARG A 60 -4.63 4.83 16.21
CA ARG A 60 -4.97 3.63 15.44
C ARG A 60 -6.43 3.67 14.99
N SER A 61 -7.35 4.02 15.90
CA SER A 61 -8.79 4.06 15.63
C SER A 61 -9.16 5.12 14.58
N VAL A 62 -8.58 6.32 14.71
CA VAL A 62 -8.77 7.41 13.73
C VAL A 62 -8.23 7.01 12.35
N ALA A 63 -7.06 6.39 12.31
CA ALA A 63 -6.47 5.92 11.06
C ALA A 63 -7.30 4.80 10.43
N LEU A 64 -7.75 3.81 11.21
CA LEU A 64 -8.61 2.72 10.77
C LEU A 64 -9.91 3.24 10.14
N PHE A 65 -10.55 4.23 10.77
CA PHE A 65 -11.75 4.87 10.23
C PHE A 65 -11.49 5.51 8.85
N ARG A 66 -10.37 6.21 8.68
CA ARG A 66 -9.99 6.83 7.41
C ARG A 66 -9.63 5.79 6.35
N LEU A 67 -8.83 4.79 6.71
CA LEU A 67 -8.41 3.73 5.79
C LEU A 67 -9.59 2.93 5.24
N ARG A 68 -10.60 2.66 6.06
CA ARG A 68 -11.84 1.99 5.58
C ARG A 68 -12.58 2.80 4.52
N LYS A 69 -12.60 4.12 4.63
CA LYS A 69 -13.21 4.99 3.60
C LYS A 69 -12.43 4.94 2.29
N VAL A 70 -11.11 5.07 2.38
CA VAL A 70 -10.22 4.99 1.21
C VAL A 70 -10.35 3.63 0.52
N LEU A 71 -10.37 2.53 1.30
CA LEU A 71 -10.58 1.19 0.76
C LEU A 71 -11.92 1.08 0.01
N ALA A 72 -13.01 1.57 0.60
CA ALA A 72 -14.32 1.53 -0.04
C ALA A 72 -14.34 2.34 -1.35
N GLU A 73 -13.66 3.48 -1.39
CA GLU A 73 -13.49 4.28 -2.61
C GLU A 73 -12.66 3.54 -3.66
N MET A 74 -11.53 2.95 -3.27
CA MET A 74 -10.66 2.17 -4.16
C MET A 74 -11.40 1.00 -4.81
N LEU A 75 -12.15 0.22 -4.01
CA LEU A 75 -12.91 -0.92 -4.51
C LEU A 75 -13.95 -0.48 -5.55
N ARG A 76 -14.76 0.55 -5.22
CA ARG A 76 -15.76 1.10 -6.16
C ARG A 76 -15.13 1.58 -7.46
N THR A 77 -14.01 2.31 -7.37
CA THR A 77 -13.30 2.81 -8.55
C THR A 77 -12.78 1.66 -9.41
N SER A 78 -12.18 0.64 -8.79
CA SER A 78 -11.65 -0.52 -9.51
C SER A 78 -12.74 -1.36 -10.17
N GLU A 79 -13.87 -1.60 -9.49
CA GLU A 79 -15.02 -2.33 -10.04
C GLU A 79 -15.66 -1.57 -11.21
N ALA A 80 -15.87 -0.26 -11.06
CA ALA A 80 -16.41 0.56 -12.13
C ALA A 80 -15.46 0.64 -13.34
N ALA A 81 -14.15 0.58 -13.12
CA ALA A 81 -13.15 0.50 -14.20
C ALA A 81 -13.20 -0.86 -14.91
N ALA A 82 -13.27 -1.97 -14.15
CA ALA A 82 -13.40 -3.32 -14.70
C ALA A 82 -14.64 -3.43 -15.58
N GLN A 83 -15.81 -2.99 -15.10
CA GLN A 83 -17.06 -3.01 -15.86
C GLN A 83 -16.99 -2.19 -17.16
N ARG A 84 -16.30 -1.03 -17.14
CA ARG A 84 -16.11 -0.20 -18.34
C ARG A 84 -15.26 -0.92 -19.38
N LEU A 85 -14.17 -1.53 -18.95
CA LEU A 85 -13.26 -2.28 -19.83
C LEU A 85 -13.94 -3.53 -20.39
N GLU A 86 -14.68 -4.28 -19.57
CA GLU A 86 -15.46 -5.44 -20.03
C GLU A 86 -16.53 -5.04 -21.05
N ALA A 87 -17.31 -3.98 -20.79
CA ALA A 87 -18.31 -3.47 -21.73
C ALA A 87 -17.67 -2.99 -23.04
N HIS A 88 -16.44 -2.50 -22.98
CA HIS A 88 -15.67 -2.10 -24.16
C HIS A 88 -15.21 -3.30 -24.98
N GLN A 89 -14.62 -4.30 -24.32
CA GLN A 89 -14.18 -5.55 -24.94
C GLN A 89 -15.35 -6.33 -25.56
N ALA A 90 -16.52 -6.31 -24.91
CA ALA A 90 -17.75 -6.91 -25.42
C ALA A 90 -18.41 -6.10 -26.56
N GLY A 91 -17.84 -4.96 -26.95
CA GLY A 91 -18.38 -4.08 -27.99
C GLY A 91 -19.67 -3.37 -27.61
N THR A 92 -20.10 -3.47 -26.34
CA THR A 92 -21.35 -2.87 -25.85
C THR A 92 -21.21 -1.37 -25.64
N LYS A 93 -19.99 -0.87 -25.38
CA LYS A 93 -19.71 0.56 -25.20
C LYS A 93 -18.35 0.93 -25.78
N GLN A 94 -18.29 1.91 -26.69
CA GLN A 94 -17.01 2.44 -27.13
C GLN A 94 -16.43 3.39 -26.08
N LEU A 95 -15.16 3.18 -25.75
CA LEU A 95 -14.35 4.10 -24.96
C LEU A 95 -13.43 4.88 -25.91
N THR A 96 -13.10 6.11 -25.53
CA THR A 96 -12.00 6.82 -26.17
C THR A 96 -10.67 6.26 -25.65
N ASP A 97 -9.59 6.41 -26.41
CA ASP A 97 -8.24 5.94 -26.03
C ASP A 97 -7.82 6.47 -24.64
N ASP A 98 -8.11 7.74 -24.35
CA ASP A 98 -7.84 8.33 -23.04
C ASP A 98 -8.67 7.68 -21.93
N ALA A 99 -9.96 7.44 -22.18
CA ALA A 99 -10.86 6.83 -21.19
C ALA A 99 -10.49 5.37 -20.90
N GLU A 100 -10.03 4.64 -21.92
CA GLU A 100 -9.50 3.29 -21.78
C GLU A 100 -8.22 3.30 -20.93
N ARG A 101 -7.28 4.20 -21.23
CA ARG A 101 -6.03 4.36 -20.46
C ARG A 101 -6.31 4.69 -19.00
N PHE A 102 -7.23 5.61 -18.71
CA PHE A 102 -7.60 5.93 -17.33
C PHE A 102 -8.23 4.74 -16.61
N ALA A 103 -9.10 3.98 -17.29
CA ALA A 103 -9.69 2.78 -16.71
C ALA A 103 -8.62 1.71 -16.36
N PHE A 104 -7.58 1.56 -17.18
CA PHE A 104 -6.46 0.68 -16.84
C PHE A 104 -5.68 1.14 -15.61
N ILE A 105 -5.46 2.45 -15.45
CA ILE A 105 -4.80 3.01 -14.26
C ILE A 105 -5.65 2.76 -13.01
N GLU A 106 -6.96 2.98 -13.10
CA GLU A 106 -7.90 2.75 -12.01
C GLU A 106 -7.97 1.26 -11.60
N LEU A 107 -7.78 0.34 -12.56
CA LEU A 107 -7.68 -1.09 -12.29
C LEU A 107 -6.45 -1.48 -11.48
N LEU A 108 -5.41 -0.63 -11.41
CA LEU A 108 -4.26 -0.85 -10.52
C LEU A 108 -4.65 -0.75 -9.04
N LEU A 109 -5.79 -0.16 -8.71
CA LEU A 109 -6.31 -0.08 -7.34
C LEU A 109 -6.96 -1.38 -6.85
N GLN A 110 -7.09 -2.38 -7.72
CA GLN A 110 -7.64 -3.68 -7.37
C GLN A 110 -6.74 -4.37 -6.33
N VAL A 111 -7.36 -4.82 -5.24
CA VAL A 111 -6.71 -5.57 -4.17
C VAL A 111 -7.25 -7.00 -4.14
N GLU A 112 -6.40 -7.98 -3.86
CA GLU A 112 -6.81 -9.39 -3.81
C GLU A 112 -7.54 -9.72 -2.50
N ASP A 113 -7.02 -9.22 -1.37
CA ASP A 113 -7.68 -9.29 -0.06
C ASP A 113 -7.87 -7.86 0.50
N PRO A 114 -9.11 -7.32 0.51
CA PRO A 114 -9.40 -5.99 1.03
C PRO A 114 -9.50 -5.93 2.57
N SER A 115 -9.10 -6.96 3.31
CA SER A 115 -9.25 -6.96 4.77
C SER A 115 -8.33 -5.94 5.47
N ILE A 116 -8.91 -5.18 6.41
CA ILE A 116 -8.16 -4.35 7.37
C ILE A 116 -8.36 -4.93 8.77
N ILE A 117 -7.31 -5.57 9.27
CA ILE A 117 -7.34 -6.33 10.53
C ILE A 117 -6.75 -5.46 11.65
N ASN A 118 -7.47 -5.38 12.78
CA ASN A 118 -6.95 -4.75 13.98
C ASN A 118 -6.23 -5.80 14.84
N LEU A 119 -4.90 -5.78 14.79
CA LEU A 119 -4.06 -6.67 15.61
C LEU A 119 -3.88 -6.05 16.99
N ASN A 120 -4.72 -6.45 17.93
CA ASN A 120 -4.56 -6.07 19.35
C ASN A 120 -3.54 -6.95 20.07
N LEU A 121 -3.28 -8.15 19.55
CA LEU A 121 -2.28 -9.09 20.05
C LEU A 121 -1.25 -9.34 18.95
N TYR A 122 0.02 -9.42 19.34
CA TYR A 122 1.10 -9.75 18.42
C TYR A 122 1.02 -11.25 18.08
N GLU A 123 0.60 -11.56 16.85
CA GLU A 123 0.45 -12.93 16.34
C GLU A 123 1.46 -13.20 15.19
N PRO A 124 2.72 -13.54 15.52
CA PRO A 124 3.76 -13.75 14.52
C PRO A 124 3.51 -14.95 13.62
N GLU A 125 2.79 -15.97 14.10
CA GLU A 125 2.46 -17.17 13.32
C GLU A 125 1.46 -16.89 12.19
N ALA A 126 0.52 -15.96 12.40
CA ALA A 126 -0.52 -15.64 11.43
C ALA A 126 -0.08 -14.56 10.43
N PHE A 127 0.79 -13.64 10.84
CA PHE A 127 1.09 -12.45 10.04
C PHE A 127 2.58 -12.24 9.75
N GLY A 128 3.47 -13.14 10.19
CA GLY A 128 4.91 -13.06 9.97
C GLY A 128 5.59 -11.92 10.74
N LEU A 129 6.93 -11.93 10.69
CA LEU A 129 7.83 -10.87 11.20
C LEU A 129 8.21 -9.90 10.08
#